data_AF-A0A5J4QQZ9-F1
#
_entry.id   AF-A0A5J4QQZ9-F1
#
_cell.length_a   1.000
_cell.length_b   1.000
_cell.length_c   1.000
_cell.angle_alpha   90.00
_cell.angle_beta   90.00
_cell.angle_gamma   90.00
#
_symmetry.space_group_name_H-M   'P 1'
#
loop_
_entity.id
_entity.type
_entity.pdbx_description
1 polymer ?
#
loop_
_entity_poly.entity_id
_entity_poly.type
_entity_poly.pdbx_seq_one_letter_code
_entity_poly.pdbx_strand_id
1 'polypeptide(L)'
;MTAQYYQTQVARIEKEIADLQKKLTDESKKEYDKQNQINSITRSITKSTSASMLMAKQRQIEGYNKNILDIQKKKTDVQKSIATKTQELGRKSKNYEKPKKQTKRKYKKCNLVFSKGCKKILPNRNNF
;
A
#
# COMPACT_ATOMS: atom_id res chain seq x y z
N MET A 1 7.30 -6.34 25.34
CA MET A 1 6.83 -5.71 24.09
C MET A 1 5.33 -5.42 24.20
N THR A 2 4.94 -4.14 24.21
CA THR A 2 3.56 -3.70 24.48
C THR A 2 2.71 -3.60 23.21
N ALA A 3 1.39 -3.69 23.33
CA ALA A 3 0.48 -3.62 22.19
C ALA A 3 0.54 -2.27 21.45
N GLN A 4 0.88 -1.19 22.17
CA GLN A 4 1.08 0.17 21.65
C GLN A 4 2.26 0.23 20.65
N TYR A 5 3.37 -0.45 20.95
CA TYR A 5 4.56 -0.48 20.11
C TYR A 5 4.28 -1.10 18.74
N TYR A 6 3.49 -2.17 18.67
CA TYR A 6 3.12 -2.76 17.38
C TYR A 6 2.18 -1.86 16.58
N GLN A 7 1.29 -1.13 17.24
CA GLN A 7 0.34 -0.23 16.59
C GLN A 7 1.06 0.97 15.94
N THR A 8 2.03 1.57 16.63
CA THR A 8 2.83 2.66 16.05
C THR A 8 3.67 2.20 14.87
N GLN A 9 4.22 0.98 14.94
CA GLN A 9 5.00 0.40 13.83
C GLN A 9 4.14 0.08 12.61
N VAL A 10 2.90 -0.39 12.80
CA VAL A 10 1.96 -0.61 11.69
C VAL A 10 1.56 0.72 11.06
N ALA A 11 1.15 1.71 11.86
CA ALA A 11 0.75 3.03 11.37
C ALA A 11 1.87 3.73 10.57
N ARG A 12 3.13 3.57 11.00
CA ARG A 12 4.28 4.09 10.26
C ARG A 12 4.41 3.43 8.87
N ILE A 13 4.30 2.11 8.79
CA ILE A 13 4.42 1.40 7.50
C ILE A 13 3.23 1.71 6.60
N GLU A 14 2.03 1.86 7.14
CA GLU A 14 0.86 2.31 6.39
C GLU A 14 1.07 3.70 5.78
N LYS A 15 1.65 4.63 6.54
CA LYS A 15 2.03 5.95 6.03
C LYS A 15 3.08 5.86 4.92
N GLU A 16 4.14 5.06 5.13
CA GLU A 16 5.18 4.83 4.11
C GLU A 16 4.58 4.25 2.81
N ILE A 17 3.60 3.34 2.90
CA ILE A 17 2.88 2.79 1.74
C ILE A 17 2.05 3.88 1.05
N ALA A 18 1.32 4.71 1.81
CA ALA A 18 0.53 5.81 1.26
C ALA A 18 1.41 6.84 0.53
N ASP A 19 2.56 7.18 1.10
CA ASP A 19 3.53 8.09 0.47
C ASP A 19 4.09 7.51 -0.84
N LEU A 20 4.38 6.21 -0.87
CA LEU A 20 4.81 5.51 -2.10
C LEU A 20 3.68 5.43 -3.15
N GLN A 21 2.43 5.23 -2.72
CA GLN A 21 1.27 5.26 -3.62
C GLN A 21 1.08 6.64 -4.24
N LYS A 22 1.19 7.71 -3.45
CA LYS A 22 1.16 9.08 -3.95
C LYS A 22 2.25 9.31 -4.99
N LYS A 23 3.48 8.86 -4.71
CA LYS A 23 4.59 8.94 -5.67
C LYS A 23 4.29 8.18 -6.97
N LEU A 24 3.66 7.01 -6.89
CA LEU A 24 3.24 6.25 -8.07
C LEU A 24 2.20 7.01 -8.92
N THR A 25 1.26 7.69 -8.27
CA THR A 25 0.28 8.55 -8.94
C THR A 25 0.96 9.73 -9.63
N ASP A 26 1.90 10.40 -8.95
CA ASP A 26 2.65 11.52 -9.51
C ASP A 26 3.47 11.12 -10.74
N GLU A 27 4.16 9.98 -10.69
CA GLU A 27 4.88 9.44 -11.86
C GLU A 27 3.92 9.02 -12.99
N SER A 28 2.75 8.46 -12.66
CA SER A 28 1.73 8.13 -13.67
C SER A 28 1.15 9.36 -14.36
N LYS A 29 1.02 10.47 -13.63
CA LYS A 29 0.62 11.75 -14.22
C LYS A 29 1.66 12.27 -15.20
N LYS A 30 2.95 12.21 -14.84
CA LYS A 30 4.05 12.59 -15.74
C LYS A 30 4.07 11.74 -17.01
N GLU A 31 3.84 10.43 -16.90
CA GLU A 31 3.71 9.53 -18.06
C GLU A 31 2.57 9.99 -18.98
N TYR A 32 1.39 10.27 -18.41
CA TYR A 32 0.24 10.74 -19.16
C TYR A 32 0.50 12.08 -19.86
N ASP A 33 1.18 13.02 -19.19
CA ASP A 33 1.55 14.30 -19.77
C ASP A 33 2.47 14.12 -20.99
N LYS A 34 3.46 13.22 -20.92
CA LYS A 34 4.32 12.88 -22.08
C LYS A 34 3.54 12.20 -23.19
N GLN A 35 2.61 11.31 -22.85
CA GLN A 35 1.74 10.69 -23.84
C GLN A 35 0.85 11.72 -24.56
N ASN A 36 0.34 12.72 -23.84
CA ASN A 36 -0.41 13.82 -24.44
C ASN A 36 0.44 14.69 -25.36
N GLN A 37 1.70 14.94 -25.02
CA GLN A 37 2.64 15.64 -25.89
C GLN A 37 2.86 14.88 -27.21
N ILE A 38 3.02 13.55 -27.14
CA ILE A 38 3.09 12.68 -28.32
C ILE A 38 1.81 12.81 -29.13
N ASN A 39 0.64 12.65 -28.51
CA ASN A 39 -0.65 12.72 -29.20
C ASN A 39 -0.85 14.07 -29.91
N SER A 40 -0.45 15.17 -29.28
CA SER A 40 -0.49 16.50 -29.87
C SER A 40 0.41 16.62 -31.10
N ILE A 41 1.64 16.09 -31.03
CA ILE A 41 2.56 16.08 -32.17
C ILE A 41 2.00 15.22 -33.30
N THR A 42 1.53 14.02 -32.99
CA THR A 42 0.96 13.10 -33.98
C THR A 42 -0.23 13.74 -34.70
N ARG A 43 -1.13 14.43 -33.97
CA ARG A 43 -2.25 15.18 -34.58
C ARG A 43 -1.80 16.35 -35.46
N SER A 44 -0.65 16.95 -35.15
CA SER A 44 -0.09 18.04 -35.96
C SER A 44 0.57 17.56 -37.26
N ILE A 45 0.75 16.25 -37.44
CA ILE A 45 1.20 15.66 -38.71
C ILE A 45 0.00 15.58 -39.64
N THR A 46 -0.03 16.45 -40.63
CA THR A 46 -1.08 16.55 -41.65
C THR A 46 -0.52 16.21 -43.03
N LYS A 47 -1.40 16.11 -44.04
CA LYS A 47 -1.00 15.87 -45.44
C LYS A 47 -0.05 16.94 -46.02
N SER A 48 -0.05 18.15 -45.44
CA SER A 48 0.84 19.26 -45.84
C SER A 48 2.18 19.28 -45.07
N THR A 49 2.42 18.32 -44.18
CA THR A 49 3.67 18.25 -43.44
C THR A 49 4.79 17.74 -44.35
N SER A 50 5.82 18.56 -44.57
CA SER A 50 6.97 18.18 -45.39
C SER A 50 7.79 17.04 -44.75
N ALA A 51 8.56 16.33 -45.57
CA ALA A 51 9.41 15.22 -45.11
C ALA A 51 10.41 15.65 -44.00
N SER A 52 11.00 16.85 -44.12
CA SER A 52 11.92 17.38 -43.11
C SER A 52 11.23 17.69 -41.79
N MET A 53 10.02 18.25 -41.82
CA MET A 53 9.21 18.48 -40.62
C MET A 53 8.74 17.17 -39.99
N LEU A 54 8.39 16.17 -40.81
CA LEU A 54 8.00 14.84 -40.34
C LEU A 54 9.16 14.18 -39.57
N MET A 55 10.37 14.21 -40.10
CA MET A 55 11.56 13.70 -39.41
C MET A 55 11.80 14.42 -38.07
N ALA A 56 11.66 15.74 -38.03
CA ALA A 56 11.82 16.51 -36.79
C ALA A 56 10.76 16.12 -35.73
N LYS A 57 9.49 16.02 -36.13
CA LYS A 57 8.39 15.58 -35.25
C LYS A 57 8.60 14.14 -34.78
N GLN A 58 9.08 13.25 -35.64
CA GLN A 58 9.36 11.86 -35.29
C GLN A 58 10.45 11.76 -34.21
N ARG A 59 11.54 12.55 -34.33
CA ARG A 59 12.58 12.63 -33.28
C ARG A 59 12.04 13.13 -31.95
N GLN A 60 11.09 14.08 -31.96
CA GLN A 60 10.43 14.54 -30.74
C GLN A 60 9.60 13.42 -30.09
N ILE A 61 8.84 12.67 -30.90
CA ILE A 61 8.07 11.51 -30.43
C ILE A 61 8.98 10.46 -29.81
N GLU A 62 10.10 10.13 -30.47
CA GLU A 62 11.10 9.19 -29.94
C GLU A 62 11.69 9.66 -28.61
N GLY A 63 12.01 10.95 -28.50
CA GLY A 63 12.47 11.55 -27.24
C GLY A 63 11.44 11.41 -26.10
N TYR A 64 10.16 11.66 -26.38
CA TYR A 64 9.09 11.48 -25.39
C TYR A 64 8.85 10.00 -25.06
N ASN A 65 8.92 9.09 -26.02
CA ASN A 65 8.84 7.65 -25.78
C ASN A 65 9.97 7.16 -24.86
N LYS A 66 11.20 7.64 -25.05
CA LYS A 66 12.31 7.33 -24.15
C LYS A 66 12.04 7.80 -22.72
N ASN A 67 11.51 9.01 -22.57
CA ASN A 67 11.13 9.54 -21.25
C ASN A 67 10.02 8.71 -20.60
N ILE A 68 9.02 8.25 -21.37
CA ILE A 68 7.96 7.36 -20.89
C ILE A 68 8.56 6.05 -20.36
N LEU A 69 9.49 5.44 -21.10
CA LEU A 69 10.17 4.21 -20.65
C LEU A 69 10.90 4.41 -19.32
N ASP A 70 11.59 5.55 -19.14
CA ASP A 70 12.29 5.83 -17.89
C ASP A 70 11.33 6.11 -16.72
N ILE A 71 10.17 6.73 -16.98
CA ILE A 71 9.10 6.87 -15.99
C ILE A 71 8.52 5.50 -15.63
N GLN A 72 8.28 4.62 -16.61
CA GLN A 72 7.76 3.26 -16.37
C GLN A 72 8.71 2.40 -15.53
N LYS A 73 10.03 2.53 -15.73
CA LYS A 73 11.03 1.90 -14.84
C LYS A 73 10.87 2.40 -13.40
N LYS A 74 10.81 3.71 -13.19
CA LYS A 74 10.61 4.31 -11.86
C LYS A 74 9.31 3.84 -11.20
N LYS A 75 8.21 3.78 -11.96
CA LYS A 75 6.91 3.25 -11.48
C LYS A 75 7.06 1.81 -11.01
N THR A 76 7.75 0.99 -11.79
CA THR A 76 8.01 -0.42 -11.45
C THR A 76 8.80 -0.55 -10.14
N ASP A 77 9.82 0.29 -9.94
CA ASP A 77 10.64 0.27 -8.72
C ASP A 77 9.86 0.74 -7.48
N VAL A 78 9.01 1.77 -7.64
CA VAL A 78 8.08 2.20 -6.59
C VAL A 78 7.08 1.09 -6.27
N GLN A 79 6.55 0.40 -7.29
CA GLN A 79 5.59 -0.69 -7.11
C GLN A 79 6.22 -1.91 -6.41
N LYS A 80 7.48 -2.26 -6.73
CA LYS A 80 8.25 -3.24 -5.96
C LYS A 80 8.39 -2.82 -4.49
N SER A 81 8.70 -1.56 -4.25
CA SER A 81 8.84 -1.01 -2.89
C SER A 81 7.53 -1.10 -2.09
N ILE A 82 6.40 -0.78 -2.73
CA ILE A 82 5.06 -0.95 -2.15
C ILE A 82 4.80 -2.42 -1.81
N ALA A 83 5.10 -3.35 -2.72
CA ALA A 83 4.91 -4.77 -2.49
C ALA A 83 5.75 -5.27 -1.29
N THR A 84 7.02 -4.88 -1.20
CA THR A 84 7.90 -5.23 -0.08
C THR A 84 7.36 -4.69 1.25
N LYS A 85 6.97 -3.41 1.29
CA LYS A 85 6.42 -2.76 2.50
C LYS A 85 5.08 -3.36 2.92
N THR A 86 4.23 -3.73 1.96
CA THR A 86 2.95 -4.40 2.20
C THR A 86 3.16 -5.80 2.76
N GLN A 87 4.15 -6.53 2.26
CA GLN A 87 4.52 -7.84 2.81
C GLN A 87 5.06 -7.70 4.25
N GLU A 88 5.88 -6.69 4.52
CA GLU A 88 6.40 -6.38 5.86
C GLU A 88 5.26 -6.07 6.84
N LEU A 89 4.28 -5.25 6.42
CA LEU A 89 3.08 -4.94 7.19
C LEU A 89 2.29 -6.23 7.51
N GLY A 90 2.04 -7.07 6.50
CA GLY A 90 1.33 -8.33 6.70
C GLY A 90 2.02 -9.26 7.70
N ARG A 91 3.35 -9.33 7.68
CA ARG A 91 4.15 -10.10 8.67
C ARG A 91 4.02 -9.50 10.08
N LYS A 92 4.15 -8.18 10.22
CA LYS A 92 4.05 -7.48 11.51
C LYS A 92 2.64 -7.60 12.11
N SER A 93 1.60 -7.45 11.29
CA SER A 93 0.19 -7.61 11.71
C SER A 93 -0.13 -9.04 12.16
N LYS A 94 0.37 -10.07 11.45
CA LYS A 94 0.22 -11.49 11.88
C LYS A 94 0.94 -11.76 13.20
N ASN A 95 2.13 -11.21 13.39
CA ASN A 95 2.89 -11.36 14.63
C ASN A 95 2.23 -10.63 15.82
N TYR A 96 1.42 -9.60 15.56
CA TYR A 96 0.62 -8.90 16.56
C TYR A 96 -0.68 -9.62 16.94
N GLU A 97 -1.36 -10.27 16.00
CA GLU A 97 -2.62 -10.98 16.29
C GLU A 97 -2.45 -12.19 17.22
N LYS A 98 -1.36 -12.95 17.05
CA LYS A 98 -1.06 -14.14 17.88
C LYS A 98 -1.03 -13.82 19.39
N PRO A 99 -0.28 -12.81 19.87
CA PRO A 99 -0.26 -12.44 21.29
C PRO A 99 -1.58 -11.79 21.77
N LYS A 100 -2.31 -11.06 20.91
CA LYS A 100 -3.64 -10.52 21.24
C LYS A 100 -4.69 -11.63 21.47
N LYS A 101 -4.69 -12.67 20.63
CA LYS A 101 -5.58 -13.83 20.81
C LYS A 101 -5.23 -14.61 22.08
N GLN A 102 -3.95 -14.74 22.40
CA GLN A 102 -3.50 -15.44 23.60
C GLN A 102 -3.81 -14.67 24.90
N THR A 103 -3.64 -13.35 24.92
CA THR A 103 -4.02 -12.50 26.06
C THR A 103 -5.54 -12.47 26.26
N LYS A 104 -6.35 -12.34 25.20
CA LYS A 104 -7.82 -12.46 25.30
C LYS A 104 -8.25 -13.84 25.81
N ARG A 105 -7.61 -14.93 25.38
CA ARG A 105 -7.88 -16.28 25.89
C ARG A 105 -7.54 -16.41 27.38
N LYS A 106 -6.39 -15.87 27.82
CA LYS A 106 -5.99 -15.85 29.23
C LYS A 106 -6.97 -15.04 30.09
N TYR A 107 -7.38 -13.86 29.62
CA TYR A 107 -8.35 -13.02 30.32
C TYR A 107 -9.72 -13.68 30.44
N LYS A 108 -10.24 -14.25 29.34
CA LYS A 108 -11.49 -15.04 29.34
C LYS A 108 -11.39 -16.25 30.27
N LYS A 109 -10.26 -16.96 30.28
CA LYS A 109 -10.03 -18.13 31.15
C LYS A 109 -9.98 -17.73 32.63
N CYS A 110 -9.28 -16.66 32.99
CA CYS A 110 -9.30 -16.11 34.36
C CYS A 110 -10.71 -15.71 34.81
N ASN A 111 -11.46 -14.99 33.96
CA ASN A 111 -12.80 -14.55 34.30
C ASN A 111 -13.78 -15.73 34.48
N LEU A 112 -13.63 -16.78 33.68
CA LEU A 112 -14.43 -18.01 33.81
C LEU A 112 -14.08 -18.82 35.06
N VAL A 113 -12.79 -18.87 35.44
CA VAL A 113 -12.34 -19.53 36.66
C VAL A 113 -12.81 -18.77 37.89
N PHE A 114 -12.76 -17.43 37.86
CA PHE A 114 -13.27 -16.57 38.92
C PHE A 114 -14.78 -16.77 39.13
N SER A 115 -15.59 -16.76 38.05
CA SER A 115 -17.04 -16.96 38.19
C SER A 115 -17.42 -18.36 38.68
N LYS A 116 -16.68 -19.40 38.25
CA LYS A 116 -16.87 -20.77 38.74
C LYS A 116 -16.44 -20.94 40.20
N GLY A 117 -15.40 -20.24 40.64
CA GLY A 117 -14.97 -20.16 42.04
C GLY A 117 -16.02 -19.52 42.93
N CYS A 118 -16.58 -18.36 42.53
CA CYS A 118 -17.66 -17.70 43.27
C CYS A 118 -18.92 -18.58 43.40
N LYS A 119 -19.29 -19.34 42.35
CA LYS A 119 -20.43 -20.27 42.42
C LYS A 119 -20.21 -21.47 43.35
N LYS A 120 -18.96 -21.90 43.56
CA LYS A 120 -18.61 -23.03 44.45
C LYS A 120 -18.60 -22.63 45.93
N ILE A 121 -18.37 -21.35 46.22
CA ILE A 121 -18.26 -20.81 47.59
C ILE A 121 -19.65 -20.41 48.14
N LEU A 122 -20.64 -20.19 47.28
CA LEU A 122 -22.03 -19.92 47.69
C LEU A 122 -22.77 -21.25 47.95
N PRO A 123 -23.08 -21.62 49.21
CA PRO A 123 -23.92 -22.78 49.47
C PRO A 123 -25.32 -22.53 48.90
N ASN A 124 -25.86 -23.56 48.23
CA ASN A 124 -27.16 -23.55 47.60
C ASN A 124 -28.27 -23.30 48.65
N ARG A 125 -28.66 -22.05 48.85
CA ARG A 125 -29.87 -21.69 49.61
C ARG A 125 -31.08 -21.98 48.73
N ASN A 126 -31.45 -23.25 48.62
CA ASN A 126 -32.76 -23.68 48.15
C ASN A 126 -33.10 -24.98 48.89
N ASN A 127 -33.57 -24.81 50.13
CA ASN A 127 -34.45 -25.76 50.79
C ASN A 127 -35.76 -25.00 51.06
N PHE A 128 -36.80 -25.36 50.31
CA PHE A 128 -38.20 -25.18 50.72
C PHE A 128 -38.67 -26.51 51.29
#